data_AF-A0A6N8EGE2-F1
#
_entry.id   AF-A0A6N8EGE2-F1
#
_cell.length_a   1.000
_cell.length_b   1.000
_cell.length_c   1.000
_cell.angle_alpha   90.00
_cell.angle_beta   90.00
_cell.angle_gamma   90.00
#
_symmetry.space_group_name_H-M   'P 1'
#
loop_
_entity.id
_entity.type
_entity.pdbx_description
1 polymer ?
#
loop_
_entity_poly.entity_id
_entity_poly.type
_entity_poly.pdbx_seq_one_letter_code
_entity_poly.pdbx_strand_id
1 'polypeptide(L)'
;DACVFLGFTFRGKKLRWSERAYQDFRHRLRKLTGRSWGVSMDYRLKKLSEYVRGWMGYFGISDYYRPIPELDHWLRRRVRMCYWKQWRGVRNRIRQLRALGTRIRTAIWTG
;
A
#
# COMPACT_ATOMS: atom_id res chain seq x y z
N ASP A 1 -24.50 9.26 -16.64
CA ASP A 1 -23.90 8.81 -15.37
C ASP A 1 -24.17 7.33 -15.12
N ALA A 2 -23.15 6.57 -14.71
CA ALA A 2 -23.36 5.18 -14.29
C ALA A 2 -23.94 5.19 -12.88
N CYS A 3 -25.09 4.53 -12.67
CA CYS A 3 -25.69 4.37 -11.36
C CYS A 3 -24.67 3.79 -10.36
N VAL A 4 -24.51 4.42 -9.20
CA VAL A 4 -23.68 3.93 -8.10
C VAL A 4 -24.60 3.47 -6.97
N PHE A 5 -24.45 2.21 -6.57
CA PHE A 5 -25.23 1.62 -5.49
C PHE A 5 -24.30 0.90 -4.52
N LEU A 6 -24.38 1.22 -3.23
CA LEU A 6 -23.54 0.64 -2.16
C LEU A 6 -22.02 0.66 -2.47
N GLY A 7 -21.56 1.67 -3.22
CA GLY A 7 -20.16 1.79 -3.60
C GLY A 7 -19.74 0.92 -4.79
N PHE A 8 -20.68 0.24 -5.46
CA PHE A 8 -20.49 -0.47 -6.71
C PHE A 8 -21.09 0.28 -7.90
N THR A 9 -20.60 -0.03 -9.09
CA THR A 9 -21.11 0.45 -10.38
C THR A 9 -21.15 -0.71 -11.38
N PHE A 10 -22.11 -0.65 -12.30
CA PHE A 10 -22.26 -1.64 -13.35
C PHE A 10 -21.67 -1.10 -14.66
N ARG A 11 -20.79 -1.89 -15.30
CA ARG A 11 -20.35 -1.62 -16.68
C ARG A 11 -20.75 -2.79 -17.56
N GLY A 12 -21.88 -2.65 -18.26
CA GLY A 12 -22.55 -3.76 -18.90
C GLY A 12 -22.99 -4.78 -17.83
N LYS A 13 -22.65 -6.06 -18.04
CA LYS A 13 -22.95 -7.15 -17.09
C LYS A 13 -21.92 -7.30 -15.95
N LYS A 14 -20.87 -6.46 -15.92
CA LYS A 14 -19.78 -6.58 -14.95
C LYS A 14 -20.00 -5.67 -13.74
N LEU A 15 -19.89 -6.27 -12.55
CA LEU A 15 -19.91 -5.54 -11.28
C LEU A 15 -18.51 -4.97 -11.03
N ARG A 16 -18.42 -3.67 -10.72
CA ARG A 16 -17.15 -3.02 -10.39
C ARG A 16 -17.30 -2.19 -9.13
N TRP A 17 -16.22 -2.02 -8.37
CA TRP A 17 -16.19 -0.95 -7.39
C TRP A 17 -16.34 0.42 -8.08
N SER A 18 -17.04 1.34 -7.42
CA SER A 18 -17.17 2.72 -7.87
C SER A 18 -15.83 3.45 -7.81
N GLU A 19 -15.66 4.45 -8.68
CA GLU A 19 -14.45 5.27 -8.68
C GLU A 19 -14.24 5.95 -7.33
N ARG A 20 -15.33 6.43 -6.70
CA ARG A 20 -15.28 7.03 -5.36
C ARG A 20 -14.73 6.05 -4.30
N ALA A 21 -15.24 4.82 -4.27
CA ALA A 21 -14.76 3.80 -3.34
C ALA A 21 -13.27 3.48 -3.55
N TYR A 22 -12.81 3.46 -4.81
CA TYR A 22 -11.41 3.26 -5.14
C TYR A 22 -10.51 4.43 -4.70
N GLN A 23 -10.96 5.68 -4.89
CA GLN A 23 -10.21 6.84 -4.41
C GLN A 23 -10.14 6.90 -2.88
N ASP A 24 -11.24 6.57 -2.20
CA ASP A 24 -11.28 6.47 -0.73
C ASP A 24 -10.32 5.39 -0.22
N PHE A 25 -10.26 4.25 -0.92
CA PHE A 25 -9.29 3.18 -0.64
C PHE A 25 -7.85 3.70 -0.72
N ARG A 26 -7.49 4.34 -1.84
CA ARG A 26 -6.16 4.92 -2.04
C ARG A 26 -5.82 5.98 -0.99
N HIS A 27 -6.78 6.82 -0.62
CA HIS A 27 -6.61 7.84 0.41
C HIS A 27 -6.31 7.22 1.78
N ARG A 28 -7.06 6.19 2.18
CA ARG A 28 -6.84 5.47 3.44
C ARG A 28 -5.50 4.74 3.45
N LEU A 29 -5.13 4.07 2.35
CA LEU A 29 -3.79 3.47 2.20
C LEU A 29 -2.69 4.53 2.34
N ARG A 30 -2.86 5.71 1.74
CA ARG A 30 -1.90 6.82 1.85
C ARG A 30 -1.71 7.29 3.29
N LYS A 31 -2.80 7.39 4.06
CA LYS A 31 -2.78 7.75 5.48
C LYS A 31 -2.05 6.70 6.33
N LEU A 32 -2.40 5.43 6.18
CA LEU A 32 -1.78 4.32 6.92
C LEU A 32 -0.29 4.16 6.59
N THR A 33 0.10 4.43 5.34
CA THR A 33 1.51 4.45 4.91
C THR A 33 2.13 5.84 4.96
N GLY A 34 1.65 6.70 5.86
CA GLY A 34 2.20 8.02 6.11
C GLY A 34 3.58 7.93 6.78
N ARG A 35 4.62 8.44 6.11
CA ARG A 35 6.00 8.45 6.65
C ARG A 35 6.16 9.29 7.93
N SER A 36 5.25 10.22 8.21
CA SER A 36 5.26 11.06 9.42
C SER A 36 4.31 10.59 10.51
N TRP A 37 3.74 9.39 10.41
CA TRP A 37 2.75 8.90 11.37
C TRP A 37 3.33 8.58 12.77
N GLY A 38 4.63 8.34 12.89
CA GLY A 38 5.30 8.19 14.20
C GLY A 38 5.08 6.85 14.91
N VAL A 39 4.39 5.89 14.31
CA VAL A 39 4.18 4.54 14.88
C VAL A 39 5.26 3.53 14.47
N SER A 40 5.35 2.42 15.21
CA SER A 40 6.22 1.29 14.86
C SER A 40 5.85 0.67 13.51
N MET A 41 6.81 0.06 12.85
CA MET A 41 6.59 -0.52 11.53
C MET A 41 5.70 -1.76 11.59
N ASP A 42 5.84 -2.58 12.63
CA ASP A 42 4.95 -3.71 12.89
C ASP A 42 3.48 -3.26 13.01
N TYR A 43 3.22 -2.27 13.86
CA TYR A 43 1.87 -1.72 14.02
C TYR A 43 1.33 -1.13 12.72
N ARG A 44 2.17 -0.43 11.94
CA ARG A 44 1.77 0.10 10.62
C ARG A 44 1.38 -1.03 9.66
N LEU A 45 2.14 -2.12 9.59
CA LEU A 45 1.82 -3.27 8.73
C LEU A 45 0.56 -3.99 9.20
N LYS A 46 0.38 -4.17 10.51
CA LYS A 46 -0.83 -4.73 11.09
C LYS A 46 -2.07 -3.93 10.67
N LYS A 47 -2.07 -2.61 10.88
CA LYS A 47 -3.19 -1.73 10.49
C LYS A 47 -3.42 -1.68 8.99
N LEU A 48 -2.35 -1.72 8.19
CA LEU A 48 -2.46 -1.84 6.75
C LEU A 48 -3.14 -3.16 6.33
N SER A 49 -2.73 -4.28 6.92
CA SER A 49 -3.29 -5.61 6.64
C SER A 49 -4.77 -5.72 7.05
N GLU A 50 -5.12 -5.24 8.26
CA GLU A 50 -6.50 -5.17 8.74
C GLU A 50 -7.39 -4.42 7.75
N TYR A 51 -6.95 -3.23 7.30
CA TYR A 51 -7.72 -2.41 6.37
C TYR A 51 -7.85 -3.04 4.98
N VAL A 52 -6.76 -3.53 4.41
CA VAL A 52 -6.77 -4.18 3.08
C VAL A 52 -7.65 -5.43 3.10
N ARG A 53 -7.56 -6.25 4.15
CA ARG A 53 -8.39 -7.46 4.31
C ARG A 53 -9.87 -7.10 4.38
N GLY A 54 -10.24 -6.11 5.19
CA GLY A 54 -11.63 -5.65 5.29
C GLY A 54 -12.17 -5.10 3.97
N TRP A 55 -11.37 -4.28 3.28
CA TRP A 55 -11.76 -3.73 1.98
C TRP A 55 -11.95 -4.82 0.92
N MET A 56 -11.03 -5.77 0.84
CA MET A 56 -11.14 -6.92 -0.06
C MET A 56 -12.29 -7.85 0.31
N GLY A 57 -12.61 -8.01 1.61
CA GLY A 57 -13.75 -8.80 2.05
C GLY A 57 -15.09 -8.27 1.55
N TYR A 58 -15.22 -6.95 1.40
CA TYR A 58 -16.44 -6.31 0.88
C TYR A 58 -16.40 -6.14 -0.65
N PHE A 59 -15.35 -5.52 -1.18
CA PHE A 59 -15.24 -5.16 -2.60
C PHE A 59 -14.66 -6.29 -3.48
N GLY A 60 -14.26 -7.42 -2.89
CA GLY A 60 -13.70 -8.58 -3.60
C GLY A 60 -14.70 -9.29 -4.52
N ILE A 61 -15.99 -8.97 -4.45
CA ILE A 61 -17.00 -9.45 -5.40
C ILE A 61 -16.93 -8.75 -6.78
N SER A 62 -16.11 -7.71 -6.90
CA SER A 62 -15.91 -6.95 -8.16
C SER A 62 -15.19 -7.79 -9.21
N ASP A 63 -15.63 -7.71 -10.47
CA ASP A 63 -14.98 -8.37 -11.62
C ASP A 63 -13.73 -7.62 -12.12
N TYR A 64 -13.42 -6.45 -11.53
CA TYR A 64 -12.44 -5.52 -12.07
C TYR A 64 -11.18 -5.44 -11.21
N TYR A 65 -10.20 -6.29 -11.52
CA TYR A 65 -8.92 -6.39 -10.78
C TYR A 65 -7.71 -5.76 -11.49
N ARG A 66 -7.89 -5.23 -12.70
CA ARG A 66 -6.81 -4.62 -13.50
C ARG A 66 -5.93 -3.60 -12.74
N PRO A 67 -6.45 -2.71 -11.87
CA PRO A 67 -5.61 -1.71 -11.20
C PRO A 67 -4.84 -2.25 -9.97
N ILE A 68 -5.13 -3.46 -9.50
CA ILE A 68 -4.52 -4.00 -8.25
C ILE A 68 -2.99 -4.15 -8.34
N PRO A 69 -2.39 -4.67 -9.41
CA PRO A 69 -0.93 -4.79 -9.50
C PRO A 69 -0.21 -3.43 -9.39
N GLU A 70 -0.69 -2.42 -10.10
CA GLU A 70 -0.15 -1.07 -10.07
C GLU A 70 -0.30 -0.43 -8.69
N LEU A 71 -1.46 -0.63 -8.05
CA LEU A 71 -1.72 -0.17 -6.69
C LEU A 71 -0.78 -0.82 -5.68
N ASP A 72 -0.53 -2.11 -5.82
CA ASP A 72 0.37 -2.85 -4.94
C ASP A 72 1.84 -2.40 -5.11
N HIS A 73 2.31 -2.17 -6.34
CA HIS A 73 3.62 -1.56 -6.58
C HIS A 73 3.75 -0.18 -5.90
N TRP A 74 2.71 0.66 -6.05
CA TRP A 74 2.65 1.96 -5.38
C TRP A 74 2.67 1.81 -3.86
N LEU A 75 1.91 0.87 -3.30
CA LEU A 75 1.86 0.60 -1.86
C LEU A 75 3.21 0.13 -1.31
N ARG A 76 3.86 -0.83 -1.99
CA ARG A 76 5.21 -1.31 -1.62
C ARG A 76 6.25 -0.19 -1.68
N ARG A 77 6.16 0.74 -2.63
CA ARG A 77 7.02 1.95 -2.66
C ARG A 77 6.79 2.83 -1.42
N ARG A 78 5.56 3.00 -0.97
CA ARG A 78 5.25 3.79 0.23
C ARG A 78 5.75 3.15 1.51
N VAL A 79 5.60 1.84 1.66
CA VAL A 79 6.16 1.10 2.80
C VAL A 79 7.68 1.22 2.83
N ARG A 80 8.36 1.07 1.69
CA ARG A 80 9.82 1.31 1.60
C ARG A 80 10.23 2.72 2.05
N MET A 81 9.49 3.76 1.65
CA MET A 81 9.75 5.13 2.12
C MET A 81 9.61 5.28 3.64
N CYS A 82 8.71 4.52 4.27
CA CYS A 82 8.55 4.53 5.72
C CYS A 82 9.78 3.94 6.43
N TYR A 83 10.27 2.79 5.98
CA TYR A 83 11.53 2.21 6.45
C TYR A 83 12.70 3.18 6.25
N TRP A 84 12.79 3.79 5.08
CA TRP A 84 13.87 4.72 4.75
C TRP A 84 13.93 5.92 5.71
N LYS A 85 12.76 6.49 6.03
CA LYS A 85 12.65 7.57 7.01
C LYS A 85 12.96 7.10 8.44
N GLN A 86 12.58 5.88 8.81
CA GLN A 86 12.88 5.30 10.12
C GLN A 86 14.38 5.06 10.30
N TRP A 87 15.08 4.59 9.27
CA TRP A 87 16.52 4.30 9.35
C TRP A 87 17.38 5.56 9.41
N ARG A 88 16.89 6.68 8.87
CA ARG A 88 17.49 8.03 8.89
C ARG A 88 18.89 8.11 8.24
N GLY A 89 19.92 7.60 8.90
CA GLY A 89 21.33 7.75 8.52
C GLY A 89 21.89 6.62 7.65
N VAL A 90 22.86 6.98 6.79
CA VAL A 90 23.52 6.09 5.81
C VAL A 90 24.03 4.79 6.46
N ARG A 91 24.80 4.90 7.56
CA ARG A 91 25.33 3.72 8.28
C ARG A 91 24.22 2.77 8.74
N ASN A 92 23.09 3.32 9.20
CA ASN A 92 21.97 2.51 9.65
C ASN A 92 21.24 1.87 8.47
N ARG A 93 21.06 2.57 7.35
CA ARG A 93 20.50 2.00 6.12
C ARG A 93 21.34 0.83 5.62
N ILE A 94 22.66 1.00 5.53
CA ILE A 94 23.60 -0.06 5.12
C ILE A 94 23.47 -1.26 6.06
N ARG A 95 23.45 -1.03 7.39
CA ARG A 95 23.30 -2.10 8.39
C ARG A 95 22.00 -2.88 8.19
N GLN A 96 20.87 -2.18 8.04
CA GLN A 96 19.56 -2.79 7.87
C GLN A 96 19.44 -3.53 6.52
N LEU A 97 19.96 -2.95 5.43
CA LEU A 97 19.99 -3.60 4.12
C LEU A 97 20.81 -4.89 4.14
N ARG A 98 21.97 -4.89 4.83
CA ARG A 98 22.78 -6.10 5.03
C ARG A 98 22.06 -7.15 5.86
N ALA A 99 21.37 -6.75 6.93
CA ALA A 99 20.57 -7.66 7.76
C ALA A 99 19.42 -8.32 6.96
N LEU A 100 18.90 -7.64 5.94
CA LEU A 100 17.89 -8.16 5.01
C LEU A 100 18.48 -8.97 3.84
N GLY A 101 19.80 -9.21 3.80
CA GLY A 101 20.47 -10.03 2.79
C GLY A 101 21.00 -9.29 1.57
N THR A 102 21.00 -7.94 1.57
CA THR A 102 21.57 -7.17 0.46
C THR A 102 23.10 -7.29 0.44
N ARG A 103 23.69 -7.54 -0.74
CA ARG A 103 25.15 -7.55 -0.93
C ARG A 103 25.77 -6.21 -0.46
N ILE A 104 26.94 -6.25 0.17
CA ILE A 104 27.56 -5.05 0.77
C ILE A 104 27.78 -3.91 -0.24
N ARG A 105 28.24 -4.22 -1.46
CA ARG A 105 28.40 -3.22 -2.52
C ARG A 105 27.07 -2.53 -2.83
N THR A 106 26.02 -3.30 -3.10
CA THR A 106 24.68 -2.77 -3.38
C THR A 106 24.12 -1.97 -2.21
N ALA A 107 24.34 -2.41 -0.96
CA ALA A 107 23.91 -1.70 0.23
C ALA A 107 24.60 -0.33 0.38
N ILE A 108 25.89 -0.24 0.09
CA ILE A 108 26.65 1.02 0.09
C ILE A 108 26.17 1.96 -1.02
N TRP A 109 25.95 1.44 -2.24
CA TRP A 109 25.46 2.26 -3.37
C TRP A 109 24.02 2.77 -3.17
N THR A 110 23.20 2.05 -2.40
CA THR A 110 21.79 2.41 -2.17
C THR A 110 21.60 3.32 -0.95
N GLY A 111 22.39 3.12 0.11
CA GLY A 111 22.19 3.70 1.45
C GLY A 111 22.68 5.13 1.61
#